data_AF-A0A534NSD3-F1
#
_entry.id   AF-A0A534NSD3-F1
#
_cell.length_a   1.000
_cell.length_b   1.000
_cell.length_c   1.000
_cell.angle_alpha   90.00
_cell.angle_beta   90.00
_cell.angle_gamma   90.00
#
_symmetry.space_group_name_H-M   'P 1'
#
loop_
_entity.id
_entity.type
_entity.pdbx_description
1 polymer ?
#
loop_
_entity_poly.entity_id
_entity_poly.type
_entity_poly.pdbx_seq_one_letter_code
_entity_poly.pdbx_strand_id
1 'polypeptide(L)' 'MSRLRFLTAGESHGPALVGILDGMPAGVRLLVEHIARDLQRRKLGYGRGGRMKIEPELPRILAGVRHGVTM' A
#
# COMPACT_ATOMS: atom_id res chain seq x y z
N MET A 1 -3.71 23.46 -5.82
CA MET A 1 -3.48 22.15 -5.15
C MET A 1 -3.40 21.11 -6.25
N SER A 2 -2.31 20.35 -6.34
CA SER A 2 -2.23 19.25 -7.32
C SER A 2 -3.28 18.18 -6.98
N ARG A 3 -3.98 17.68 -7.99
CA ARG A 3 -4.93 16.58 -7.86
C ARG A 3 -4.18 15.32 -7.42
N LEU A 4 -4.67 14.61 -6.40
CA LEU A 4 -4.11 13.33 -6.00
C LEU A 4 -4.39 12.29 -7.09
N ARG A 5 -3.36 11.61 -7.57
CA ARG A 5 -3.45 10.55 -8.58
C ARG A 5 -3.00 9.23 -7.98
N PHE A 6 -3.75 8.17 -8.25
CA PHE A 6 -3.38 6.81 -7.89
C PHE A 6 -3.12 6.00 -9.15
N LEU A 7 -1.89 5.56 -9.32
CA LEU A 7 -1.43 4.73 -10.42
C LEU A 7 -1.06 3.35 -9.88
N THR A 8 -1.26 2.31 -10.67
CA THR A 8 -0.93 0.93 -10.28
C THR A 8 -0.21 0.20 -11.40
N ALA A 9 0.60 -0.77 -11.05
CA ALA A 9 1.30 -1.65 -11.97
C ALA A 9 1.53 -3.03 -11.35
N GLY A 10 1.82 -4.02 -12.19
CA GLY A 10 2.11 -5.40 -11.80
C GLY A 10 0.98 -6.37 -12.12
N GLU A 11 1.29 -7.65 -11.97
CA GLU A 11 0.42 -8.77 -12.32
C GLU A 11 0.17 -9.64 -11.08
N SER A 12 -1.00 -10.27 -11.00
CA SER A 12 -1.39 -11.08 -9.83
C SER A 12 -0.43 -12.24 -9.53
N HIS A 13 0.24 -12.79 -10.55
CA HIS A 13 1.26 -13.84 -10.43
C HIS A 13 2.66 -13.32 -10.77
N GLY A 14 2.80 -12.00 -10.95
CA GLY A 14 4.08 -11.35 -11.20
C GLY A 14 4.91 -11.22 -9.92
N PRO A 15 6.14 -10.72 -10.04
CA PRO A 15 7.06 -10.61 -8.90
C PRO A 15 6.60 -9.59 -7.84
N ALA A 16 5.79 -8.60 -8.23
CA ALA A 16 5.28 -7.57 -7.34
C ALA A 16 4.04 -6.86 -7.91
N LEU A 17 3.26 -6.28 -7.00
CA LEU A 17 2.26 -5.26 -7.28
C LEU A 17 2.78 -3.91 -6.75
N VAL A 18 2.62 -2.85 -7.53
CA VAL A 18 3.11 -1.50 -7.19
C VAL A 18 1.96 -0.51 -7.26
N GLY A 19 1.86 0.36 -6.26
CA GLY A 19 0.98 1.52 -6.25
C GLY A 19 1.80 2.80 -6.12
N ILE A 20 1.46 3.83 -6.90
CA ILE A 20 2.09 5.15 -6.86
C ILE A 20 1.01 6.18 -6.56
N LEU A 21 1.19 6.93 -5.49
CA LEU A 21 0.38 8.10 -5.15
C LEU A 21 1.16 9.35 -5.50
N ASP A 22 0.66 10.10 -6.48
CA ASP A 22 1.26 11.33 -6.96
C ASP A 22 0.39 12.55 -6.58
N GLY A 23 1.06 13.65 -6.22
CA GLY A 23 0.41 14.84 -5.68
C GLY A 23 0.04 14.75 -4.20
N MET A 24 0.68 13.85 -3.44
CA MET A 24 0.46 13.72 -2.00
C MET A 24 1.03 14.96 -1.26
N PRO A 25 0.26 15.61 -0.38
CA PRO A 25 0.80 16.68 0.47
C PRO A 25 1.99 16.22 1.31
N ALA A 26 3.02 17.07 1.40
CA ALA A 26 4.14 16.90 2.30
C ALA A 26 3.71 17.07 3.77
N GLY A 27 4.45 16.48 4.71
CA GLY A 27 4.21 16.64 6.14
C GLY A 27 3.18 15.66 6.74
N VAL A 28 2.66 14.72 5.95
CA VAL A 28 1.71 13.72 6.44
C VAL A 28 2.45 12.53 7.02
N ARG A 29 2.11 12.14 8.25
CA ARG A 29 2.72 10.98 8.90
C ARG A 29 2.27 9.68 8.23
N LEU A 30 3.23 8.92 7.72
CA LEU A 30 2.99 7.64 7.06
C LEU A 30 4.07 6.63 7.43
N LEU A 31 3.63 5.54 8.05
CA LEU A 31 4.47 4.39 8.41
C LEU A 31 3.99 3.15 7.67
N VAL A 32 4.88 2.17 7.48
CA VAL A 32 4.55 0.93 6.76
C VAL A 32 3.46 0.12 7.46
N GLU A 33 3.38 0.21 8.79
CA GLU A 33 2.40 -0.45 9.63
C GLU A 33 0.98 0.07 9.38
N HIS A 34 0.83 1.32 8.95
CA HIS A 34 -0.47 1.87 8.56
C HIS A 34 -1.00 1.10 7.34
N ILE A 35 -0.14 0.86 6.34
CA ILE A 35 -0.49 0.11 5.13
C ILE A 35 -0.72 -1.36 5.46
N ALA A 36 0.16 -1.95 6.27
CA ALA A 36 0.05 -3.36 6.65
C ALA A 36 -1.26 -3.65 7.40
N ARG A 37 -1.66 -2.76 8.31
CA ARG A 37 -2.95 -2.87 9.02
C ARG A 37 -4.12 -2.90 8.04
N ASP A 38 -4.11 -2.02 7.05
CA ASP A 38 -5.20 -1.90 6.08
C ASP A 38 -5.27 -3.11 5.14
N LEU A 39 -4.12 -3.64 4.73
CA LEU A 39 -4.02 -4.89 3.98
C LEU A 39 -4.57 -6.08 4.78
N GLN A 40 -4.23 -6.17 6.07
CA GLN A 40 -4.80 -7.22 6.94
C GLN A 40 -6.32 -7.11 7.07
N ARG A 41 -6.87 -5.88 7.21
CA ARG A 41 -8.33 -5.69 7.23
C ARG A 41 -9.02 -6.18 5.96
N ARG A 42 -8.36 -6.05 4.79
CA ARG A 42 -8.90 -6.52 3.49
C ARG A 42 -9.21 -8.03 3.48
N LYS A 43 -8.47 -8.80 4.27
CA LYS A 43 -8.62 -10.26 4.37
C LYS A 43 -9.87 -10.69 5.14
N LEU A 44 -10.50 -9.79 5.89
CA LEU A 44 -11.67 -10.08 6.73
C LEU A 44 -13.01 -10.06 5.97
N GLY A 45 -13.00 -9.71 4.67
CA GLY A 45 -14.22 -9.64 3.86
C GLY A 45 -14.84 -11.00 3.54
N TYR A 46 -16.15 -11.02 3.26
CA TYR A 46 -16.88 -12.22 2.84
C TYR A 46 -16.34 -12.75 1.50
N GLY A 47 -16.27 -14.09 1.34
CA GLY A 47 -15.78 -14.72 0.11
C GLY A 47 -14.25 -14.78 -0.05
N ARG A 48 -13.48 -14.45 1.00
CA ARG A 48 -12.01 -14.55 0.97
C ARG A 48 -11.57 -15.99 1.31
N GLY A 49 -11.00 -16.68 0.31
CA GLY A 49 -10.58 -18.09 0.42
C GLY A 49 -9.35 -18.32 1.32
N GLY A 50 -9.10 -19.58 1.67
CA GLY A 50 -8.04 -19.96 2.62
C GLY A 50 -6.62 -19.50 2.25
N ARG A 51 -6.30 -19.37 0.95
CA ARG A 51 -4.99 -18.89 0.47
C ARG A 51 -4.63 -17.48 0.97
N MET A 52 -5.60 -16.56 1.02
CA MET A 52 -5.34 -15.19 1.50
C MET A 52 -4.97 -15.12 2.99
N LYS A 53 -5.32 -16.14 3.79
CA LYS A 53 -4.97 -16.20 5.23
C LYS A 53 -3.49 -16.51 5.45
N ILE A 54 -2.86 -17.22 4.52
CA ILE A 54 -1.48 -17.71 4.64
C ILE A 54 -0.47 -16.89 3.82
N GLU A 55 -0.92 -16.06 2.88
CA GLU A 55 -0.04 -15.18 2.12
C GLU A 55 0.42 -13.98 2.97
N PRO A 56 1.72 -13.84 3.27
CA PRO A 56 2.23 -12.68 3.98
C PRO A 56 2.13 -11.44 3.07
N GLU A 57 1.36 -10.44 3.49
CA GLU A 57 1.33 -9.14 2.83
C GLU A 57 2.26 -8.20 3.60
N LEU A 58 3.50 -8.06 3.12
CA LEU A 58 4.51 -7.16 3.68
C LEU A 58 4.71 -5.96 2.74
N PRO A 59 3.96 -4.86 2.94
CA PRO A 59 4.12 -3.68 2.11
C PRO A 59 5.49 -3.04 2.34
N ARG A 60 5.99 -2.33 1.32
CA ARG A 60 7.21 -1.52 1.40
C ARG A 60 6.94 -0.15 0.81
N ILE A 61 7.41 0.89 1.48
CA ILE A 61 7.43 2.25 0.92
C ILE A 61 8.76 2.41 0.18
N LEU A 62 8.70 2.61 -1.13
CA LEU A 62 9.88 2.69 -1.99
C LEU A 62 10.44 4.12 -2.10
N ALA A 63 9.56 5.13 -2.03
CA ALA A 63 9.91 6.54 -2.21
C ALA A 63 8.85 7.46 -1.59
N GLY A 64 9.14 8.77 -1.54
CA GLY A 64 8.17 9.80 -1.14
C GLY A 64 7.93 9.95 0.36
N VAL A 65 8.60 9.14 1.20
CA VAL A 65 8.53 9.23 2.66
C VAL A 65 9.94 9.25 3.23
N ARG A 66 10.20 10.19 4.14
CA ARG A 66 11.45 10.29 4.89
C ARG A 66 11.13 10.49 6.36
N HIS A 67 11.80 9.73 7.24
CA HIS A 67 11.56 9.75 8.69
C HIS A 67 10.08 9.56 9.09
N GLY A 68 9.32 8.77 8.30
CA GLY A 68 7.91 8.50 8.55
C GLY A 68 6.96 9.65 8.17
N VAL A 69 7.41 10.59 7.33
CA VAL A 69 6.65 11.75 6.87
C VAL A 69 6.76 11.88 5.35
N THR A 70 5.67 12.22 4.67
CA THR A 70 5.66 12.47 3.22
C THR A 70 6.50 13.69 2.85
N MET A 71 7.22 13.59 1.72
CA MET A 71 8.06 14.65 1.15
C MET A 71 7.29 15.53 0.15
#